data_AF-A0AAX3JPU0-F1
#
_entry.id   AF-A0AAX3JPU0-F1
#
_cell.length_a   1.000
_cell.length_b   1.000
_cell.length_c   1.000
_cell.angle_alpha   90.00
_cell.angle_beta   90.00
_cell.angle_gamma   90.00
#
_symmetry.space_group_name_H-M   'P 1'
#
loop_
_entity.id
_entity.type
_entity.pdbx_description
1 polymer ?
#
loop_
_entity_poly.entity_id
_entity_poly.type
_entity_poly.pdbx_seq_one_letter_code
_entity_poly.pdbx_strand_id
1 'polypeptide(L)'
;MNKFIKLLILISTLFILYCKGYKVTIEPTNDTQQYSKAKRDINDLHKETDKEIKEKIITLSNDEKKKFDSLKHAFNQVIEKLQEQIGGCQNGNKSKCDNFWTWIDGNPQKQKELANAFTTAHDFLEKKRNEKDNGKNFDQYISEALECKNSDGEGKYGSAGTNQIEQFFRGILNDMSTEPNNDKMFDRLKDELLCTDNSSKHLDGLTSNW
;
A
#
# COMPACT_ATOMS: atom_id res chain seq x y z
N MET A 1 4.94 39.50 -5.58
CA MET A 1 3.67 39.10 -6.22
C MET A 1 3.70 39.04 -7.76
N ASN A 2 4.43 39.90 -8.48
CA ASN A 2 4.45 39.89 -9.96
C ASN A 2 5.12 38.68 -10.65
N LYS A 3 5.93 37.88 -9.94
CA LYS A 3 6.61 36.70 -10.52
C LYS A 3 5.68 35.49 -10.63
N PHE A 4 4.78 35.30 -9.65
CA PHE A 4 3.80 34.22 -9.64
C PHE A 4 2.66 34.46 -10.64
N ILE A 5 2.27 35.72 -10.87
CA ILE A 5 1.28 36.09 -11.90
C ILE A 5 1.82 35.79 -13.30
N LYS A 6 3.09 36.11 -13.58
CA LYS A 6 3.73 35.79 -14.88
C LYS A 6 3.85 34.28 -15.11
N LEU A 7 4.12 33.50 -14.06
CA LEU A 7 4.18 32.03 -14.13
C LEU A 7 2.79 31.41 -14.40
N LEU A 8 1.73 31.92 -13.76
CA LEU A 8 0.35 31.50 -14.00
C LEU A 8 -0.15 31.82 -15.42
N ILE A 9 0.24 32.98 -15.98
CA ILE A 9 -0.07 33.35 -17.37
C ILE A 9 0.69 32.47 -18.39
N LEU A 10 1.92 32.03 -18.06
CA LEU A 10 2.70 31.14 -18.92
C LEU A 10 2.13 29.71 -18.93
N ILE A 11 1.64 29.22 -17.78
CA ILE A 11 1.04 27.88 -17.68
C ILE A 11 -0.33 27.84 -18.37
N SER A 12 -1.13 28.90 -18.27
CA SER A 12 -2.44 28.97 -18.93
C SER A 12 -2.35 29.16 -20.46
N THR A 13 -1.29 29.79 -20.97
CA THR A 13 -1.04 29.86 -22.43
C THR A 13 -0.50 28.55 -23.02
N LEU A 14 0.21 27.72 -22.25
CA LEU A 14 0.59 26.36 -22.66
C LEU A 14 -0.62 25.43 -22.83
N PHE A 15 -1.65 25.58 -21.98
CA PHE A 15 -2.89 24.80 -22.09
C PHE A 15 -3.79 25.23 -23.26
N ILE A 16 -3.69 26.48 -23.75
CA ILE A 16 -4.49 26.98 -24.89
C ILE A 16 -3.83 26.63 -26.25
N LEU A 17 -2.52 26.37 -26.29
CA LEU A 17 -1.83 25.96 -27.52
C LEU A 17 -1.96 24.48 -27.88
N TYR A 18 -2.52 23.64 -27.00
CA TYR A 18 -2.83 22.23 -27.30
C TYR A 18 -4.24 22.01 -27.90
N CYS A 19 -4.97 23.08 -28.19
CA CYS A 19 -6.24 23.04 -28.92
C CYS A 19 -6.15 23.86 -30.23
N LYS A 20 -5.20 23.53 -31.12
CA LYS A 20 -5.41 23.81 -32.54
C LYS A 20 -6.34 22.73 -33.09
N GLY A 21 -7.65 22.97 -32.97
CA GLY A 21 -8.62 22.32 -33.82
C GLY A 21 -8.25 22.61 -35.28
N TYR A 22 -7.76 21.60 -35.99
CA TYR A 22 -7.61 21.66 -37.43
C TYR A 22 -8.99 21.90 -38.03
N LYS A 23 -9.24 23.12 -38.53
CA LYS A 23 -10.25 23.30 -39.58
C LYS A 23 -9.70 22.64 -40.84
N VAL A 24 -10.11 21.41 -41.09
CA VAL A 24 -9.94 20.79 -42.40
C VAL A 24 -10.95 21.48 -43.33
N THR A 25 -10.45 22.31 -44.23
CA THR A 25 -11.22 22.68 -45.42
C THR A 25 -11.29 21.42 -46.28
N ILE A 26 -12.43 20.74 -46.29
CA ILE A 26 -12.69 19.62 -47.20
C ILE A 26 -13.12 20.24 -48.53
N GLU A 27 -12.21 20.30 -49.50
CA GLU A 27 -12.64 20.24 -50.90
C GLU A 27 -13.22 18.84 -51.15
N PRO A 28 -14.36 18.71 -51.84
CA PRO A 28 -14.98 17.41 -52.06
C PRO A 28 -14.18 16.67 -53.14
N THR A 29 -13.21 15.86 -52.73
CA THR A 29 -12.68 14.77 -53.54
C THR A 29 -13.16 13.44 -52.99
N ASN A 30 -13.76 12.65 -53.87
CA ASN A 30 -14.41 11.39 -53.60
C ASN A 30 -13.40 10.32 -53.16
N ASP A 31 -13.04 10.25 -51.87
CA ASP A 31 -12.30 9.12 -51.29
C ASP A 31 -12.83 8.76 -49.89
N THR A 32 -14.03 8.20 -49.84
CA THR A 32 -14.78 7.94 -48.60
C THR A 32 -14.37 6.65 -47.86
N GLN A 33 -13.40 5.87 -48.37
CA GLN A 33 -13.04 4.58 -47.75
C GLN A 33 -11.86 4.63 -46.76
N GLN A 34 -10.91 5.57 -46.90
CA GLN A 34 -9.71 5.60 -46.06
C GLN A 34 -9.92 6.21 -44.66
N TYR A 35 -10.82 7.20 -44.54
CA TYR A 35 -11.06 7.92 -43.28
C TYR A 35 -11.73 7.06 -42.20
N SER A 36 -12.54 6.07 -42.59
CA SER A 36 -13.23 5.18 -41.65
C SER A 36 -12.30 4.14 -41.00
N LYS A 37 -11.14 3.86 -41.61
CA LYS A 37 -10.13 2.92 -41.12
C LYS A 37 -9.20 3.62 -40.13
N ALA A 38 -8.66 4.79 -40.49
CA ALA A 38 -7.81 5.59 -39.59
C ALA A 38 -8.52 5.99 -38.28
N LYS A 39 -9.84 6.29 -38.32
CA LYS A 39 -10.61 6.60 -37.11
C LYS A 39 -10.84 5.37 -36.21
N ARG A 40 -10.92 4.17 -36.80
CA ARG A 40 -10.96 2.90 -36.04
C ARG A 40 -9.61 2.61 -35.41
N ASP A 41 -8.54 2.72 -36.19
CA ASP A 41 -7.16 2.46 -35.74
C ASP A 41 -6.77 3.37 -34.55
N ILE A 42 -7.14 4.66 -34.57
CA ILE A 42 -6.89 5.59 -33.44
C ILE A 42 -7.71 5.24 -32.19
N ASN A 43 -8.97 4.85 -32.36
CA ASN A 43 -9.83 4.46 -31.23
C ASN A 43 -9.38 3.14 -30.60
N ASP A 44 -8.86 2.22 -31.42
CA ASP A 44 -8.34 0.94 -30.96
C ASP A 44 -6.99 1.12 -30.24
N LEU A 45 -6.10 1.99 -30.75
CA LEU A 45 -4.87 2.42 -30.07
C LEU A 45 -5.13 3.08 -28.70
N HIS A 46 -6.12 3.97 -28.61
CA HIS A 46 -6.51 4.55 -27.33
C HIS A 46 -7.08 3.51 -26.36
N LYS A 47 -7.89 2.55 -26.84
CA LYS A 47 -8.40 1.46 -26.00
C LYS A 47 -7.30 0.53 -25.51
N GLU A 48 -6.33 0.19 -26.35
CA GLU A 48 -5.18 -0.62 -25.95
C GLU A 48 -4.33 0.10 -24.91
N THR A 49 -4.05 1.39 -25.13
CA THR A 49 -3.30 2.22 -24.18
C THR A 49 -4.04 2.38 -22.84
N ASP A 50 -5.35 2.63 -22.87
CA ASP A 50 -6.19 2.75 -21.66
C ASP A 50 -6.29 1.42 -20.91
N LYS A 51 -6.35 0.30 -21.63
CA LYS A 51 -6.37 -1.04 -21.06
C LYS A 51 -5.02 -1.36 -20.42
N GLU A 52 -3.92 -1.09 -21.10
CA GLU A 52 -2.56 -1.31 -20.59
C GLU A 52 -2.26 -0.42 -19.37
N ILE A 53 -2.69 0.85 -19.38
CA ILE A 53 -2.60 1.75 -18.23
C ILE A 53 -3.45 1.24 -17.06
N LYS A 54 -4.69 0.79 -17.29
CA LYS A 54 -5.53 0.20 -16.23
C LYS A 54 -4.93 -1.09 -15.69
N GLU A 55 -4.46 -1.99 -16.54
CA GLU A 55 -3.81 -3.24 -16.14
C GLU A 55 -2.53 -2.97 -15.34
N LYS A 56 -1.74 -1.96 -15.72
CA LYS A 56 -0.52 -1.54 -15.01
C LYS A 56 -0.81 -0.78 -13.70
N ILE A 57 -1.95 -0.09 -13.60
CA ILE A 57 -2.41 0.52 -12.34
C ILE A 57 -2.82 -0.58 -11.35
N ILE A 58 -3.52 -1.62 -11.82
CA ILE A 58 -4.09 -2.70 -11.01
C ILE A 58 -3.03 -3.73 -10.60
N THR A 59 -2.01 -3.95 -11.41
CA THR A 59 -0.97 -4.96 -11.13
C THR A 59 0.07 -4.41 -10.15
N LEU A 60 0.35 -5.17 -9.08
CA LEU A 60 1.42 -4.85 -8.14
C LEU A 60 2.79 -5.05 -8.81
N SER A 61 3.72 -4.13 -8.56
CA SER A 61 5.13 -4.36 -8.83
C SER A 61 5.69 -5.48 -7.94
N ASN A 62 6.85 -6.02 -8.28
CA ASN A 62 7.51 -7.06 -7.47
C ASN A 62 7.83 -6.57 -6.04
N ASP A 63 8.21 -5.30 -5.89
CA ASP A 63 8.48 -4.70 -4.58
C ASP A 63 7.19 -4.54 -3.76
N GLU A 64 6.12 -4.03 -4.37
CA GLU A 64 4.81 -3.90 -3.72
C GLU A 64 4.27 -5.27 -3.31
N LYS A 65 4.38 -6.28 -4.18
CA LYS A 65 3.97 -7.65 -3.87
C LYS A 65 4.77 -8.20 -2.69
N LYS A 66 6.09 -8.06 -2.69
CA LYS A 66 6.95 -8.53 -1.59
C LYS A 66 6.55 -7.89 -0.26
N LYS A 67 6.36 -6.57 -0.23
CA LYS A 67 5.95 -5.84 0.99
C LYS A 67 4.57 -6.26 1.47
N PHE A 68 3.61 -6.40 0.56
CA PHE A 68 2.27 -6.87 0.89
C PHE A 68 2.29 -8.30 1.45
N ASP A 69 3.01 -9.22 0.79
CA ASP A 69 3.12 -10.61 1.22
C ASP A 69 3.79 -10.69 2.62
N SER A 70 4.82 -9.88 2.88
CA SER A 70 5.49 -9.79 4.19
C SER A 70 4.56 -9.23 5.27
N LEU A 71 3.79 -8.19 4.95
CA LEU A 71 2.79 -7.60 5.83
C LEU A 71 1.73 -8.64 6.22
N LYS A 72 1.19 -9.32 5.22
CA LYS A 72 0.18 -10.37 5.39
C LYS A 72 0.74 -11.53 6.22
N HIS A 73 1.98 -11.95 5.95
CA HIS A 73 2.67 -12.96 6.72
C HIS A 73 2.75 -12.59 8.21
N ALA A 74 3.20 -11.37 8.52
CA ALA A 74 3.28 -10.89 9.90
C ALA A 74 1.92 -10.93 10.61
N PHE A 75 0.85 -10.43 9.98
CA PHE A 75 -0.48 -10.46 10.58
C PHE A 75 -1.04 -11.87 10.74
N ASN A 76 -0.81 -12.77 9.78
CA ASN A 76 -1.20 -14.17 9.92
C ASN A 76 -0.51 -14.81 11.13
N GLN A 77 0.78 -14.54 11.35
CA GLN A 77 1.50 -15.01 12.53
C GLN A 77 0.90 -14.46 13.83
N VAL A 78 0.53 -13.17 13.87
CA VAL A 78 -0.15 -12.58 15.03
C VAL A 78 -1.52 -13.22 15.27
N ILE A 79 -2.31 -13.45 14.22
CA ILE A 79 -3.62 -14.14 14.33
C ILE A 79 -3.41 -15.56 14.87
N GLU A 80 -2.43 -16.31 14.35
CA GLU A 80 -2.18 -17.68 14.78
C GLU A 80 -1.70 -17.77 16.23
N LYS A 81 -0.81 -16.87 16.66
CA LYS A 81 -0.07 -16.99 17.92
C LYS A 81 -0.59 -16.11 19.05
N LEU A 82 -1.19 -14.97 18.72
CA LEU A 82 -1.56 -13.91 19.65
C LEU A 82 -3.06 -13.57 19.60
N GLN A 83 -3.89 -14.33 18.87
CA GLN A 83 -5.35 -14.12 18.82
C GLN A 83 -5.98 -14.06 20.22
N GLU A 84 -5.51 -14.86 21.17
CA GLU A 84 -6.01 -14.86 22.56
C GLU A 84 -5.73 -13.56 23.31
N GLN A 85 -4.92 -12.67 22.75
CA GLN A 85 -4.61 -11.35 23.31
C GLN A 85 -5.29 -10.22 22.54
N ILE A 86 -6.09 -10.54 21.51
CA ILE A 86 -6.70 -9.58 20.60
C ILE A 86 -8.22 -9.77 20.60
N GLY A 87 -8.92 -8.90 21.32
CA GLY A 87 -10.35 -9.04 21.55
C GLY A 87 -11.19 -9.14 20.26
N GLY A 88 -10.81 -8.39 19.20
CA GLY A 88 -11.55 -8.41 17.94
C GLY A 88 -11.25 -9.61 17.03
N CYS A 89 -10.26 -10.45 17.35
CA CYS A 89 -9.97 -11.71 16.66
C CYS A 89 -10.19 -12.96 17.55
N GLN A 90 -10.57 -12.81 18.84
CA GLN A 90 -10.91 -13.94 19.75
C GLN A 90 -12.27 -14.60 19.42
N ASN A 91 -12.44 -15.88 19.77
CA ASN A 91 -13.68 -16.69 19.84
C ASN A 91 -14.82 -16.30 18.88
N GLY A 92 -15.13 -17.16 17.90
CA GLY A 92 -16.19 -16.92 16.91
C GLY A 92 -15.87 -15.78 15.91
N ASN A 93 -15.06 -14.79 16.31
CA ASN A 93 -14.60 -13.67 15.47
C ASN A 93 -13.25 -13.91 14.78
N LYS A 94 -12.63 -15.10 14.90
CA LYS A 94 -11.52 -15.48 14.00
C LYS A 94 -11.91 -15.26 12.53
N SER A 95 -13.18 -15.53 12.23
CA SER A 95 -13.77 -15.25 10.92
C SER A 95 -13.63 -13.80 10.49
N LYS A 96 -13.61 -12.80 11.38
CA LYS A 96 -13.52 -11.39 10.97
C LYS A 96 -12.16 -11.04 10.39
N CYS A 97 -11.09 -11.39 11.08
CA CYS A 97 -9.72 -11.13 10.64
C CYS A 97 -9.39 -11.98 9.40
N ASP A 98 -9.86 -13.24 9.35
CA ASP A 98 -9.74 -14.11 8.17
C ASP A 98 -10.56 -13.57 6.96
N ASN A 99 -11.79 -13.07 7.20
CA ASN A 99 -12.64 -12.47 6.18
C ASN A 99 -12.03 -11.19 5.61
N PHE A 100 -11.37 -10.39 6.45
CA PHE A 100 -10.66 -9.20 6.00
C PHE A 100 -9.54 -9.57 5.02
N TRP A 101 -8.66 -10.51 5.39
CA TRP A 101 -7.57 -10.92 4.51
C TRP A 101 -8.06 -11.60 3.23
N THR A 102 -9.10 -12.42 3.32
CA THR A 102 -9.77 -13.00 2.13
C THR A 102 -10.32 -11.92 1.19
N TRP A 103 -10.91 -10.86 1.77
CA TRP A 103 -11.40 -9.72 0.99
C TRP A 103 -10.25 -8.93 0.36
N ILE A 104 -9.16 -8.65 1.10
CA ILE A 104 -7.98 -7.97 0.56
C ILE A 104 -7.34 -8.76 -0.60
N ASP A 105 -7.31 -10.08 -0.53
CA ASP A 105 -6.77 -10.94 -1.60
C ASP A 105 -7.50 -10.73 -2.94
N GLY A 106 -8.79 -10.40 -2.91
CA GLY A 106 -9.58 -10.05 -4.09
C GLY A 106 -9.44 -8.61 -4.56
N ASN A 107 -8.65 -7.76 -3.89
CA ASN A 107 -8.57 -6.32 -4.16
C ASN A 107 -7.11 -5.85 -4.41
N PRO A 108 -6.55 -6.05 -5.62
CA PRO A 108 -5.15 -5.69 -5.93
C PRO A 108 -4.81 -4.22 -5.67
N GLN A 109 -5.72 -3.29 -5.96
CA GLN A 109 -5.51 -1.86 -5.69
C GLN A 109 -5.33 -1.58 -4.18
N LYS A 110 -6.08 -2.29 -3.32
CA LYS A 110 -5.95 -2.17 -1.87
C LYS A 110 -4.66 -2.81 -1.36
N GLN A 111 -4.25 -3.94 -1.94
CA GLN A 111 -2.95 -4.55 -1.64
C GLN A 111 -1.80 -3.58 -1.93
N LYS A 112 -1.88 -2.89 -3.08
CA LYS A 112 -0.93 -1.84 -3.47
C LYS A 112 -0.91 -0.66 -2.50
N GLU A 113 -2.07 -0.19 -2.06
CA GLU A 113 -2.15 0.86 -1.04
C GLU A 113 -1.50 0.44 0.28
N LEU A 114 -1.75 -0.79 0.74
CA LEU A 114 -1.13 -1.32 1.96
C LEU A 114 0.38 -1.52 1.83
N ALA A 115 0.86 -2.02 0.68
CA ALA A 115 2.29 -2.15 0.41
C ALA A 115 3.02 -0.79 0.48
N ASN A 116 2.41 0.24 -0.11
CA ASN A 116 2.94 1.59 -0.08
C ASN A 116 2.89 2.17 1.35
N ALA A 117 1.78 1.99 2.07
CA ALA A 117 1.65 2.41 3.47
C ALA A 117 2.68 1.74 4.39
N PHE A 118 2.95 0.44 4.18
CA PHE A 118 3.91 -0.32 5.00
C PHE A 118 5.37 0.04 4.76
N THR A 119 5.69 0.81 3.70
CA THR A 119 7.09 1.04 3.28
C THR A 119 7.98 1.57 4.41
N THR A 120 7.51 2.55 5.19
CA THR A 120 8.30 3.12 6.29
C THR A 120 8.64 2.07 7.36
N ALA A 121 7.64 1.32 7.83
CA ALA A 121 7.83 0.28 8.83
C ALA A 121 8.70 -0.86 8.29
N HIS A 122 8.44 -1.28 7.05
CA HIS A 122 9.21 -2.32 6.36
C HIS A 122 10.70 -1.95 6.27
N ASP A 123 11.02 -0.75 5.79
CA ASP A 123 12.40 -0.32 5.58
C ASP A 123 13.14 -0.17 6.92
N PHE A 124 12.44 0.30 7.96
CA PHE A 124 12.96 0.32 9.32
C PHE A 124 13.27 -1.10 9.84
N LEU A 125 12.31 -2.02 9.74
CA LEU A 125 12.46 -3.41 10.18
C LEU A 125 13.56 -4.14 9.40
N GLU A 126 13.66 -3.90 8.09
CA GLU A 126 14.69 -4.48 7.22
C GLU A 126 16.09 -3.95 7.61
N LYS A 127 16.21 -2.67 7.94
CA LYS A 127 17.44 -2.11 8.51
C LYS A 127 17.80 -2.81 9.82
N LYS A 128 16.84 -2.97 10.74
CA LYS A 128 17.06 -3.64 12.03
C LYS A 128 17.44 -5.10 11.88
N ARG A 129 16.78 -5.83 10.99
CA ARG A 129 17.16 -7.19 10.60
C ARG A 129 18.61 -7.23 10.13
N ASN A 130 19.01 -6.36 9.22
CA ASN A 130 20.39 -6.33 8.73
C ASN A 130 21.42 -6.02 9.83
N GLU A 131 21.07 -5.16 10.79
CA GLU A 131 21.92 -4.81 11.94
C GLU A 131 22.05 -5.95 12.95
N LYS A 132 20.99 -6.76 13.14
CA LYS A 132 20.87 -7.70 14.26
C LYS A 132 20.91 -9.17 13.86
N ASP A 133 20.49 -9.52 12.65
CA ASP A 133 20.40 -10.90 12.15
C ASP A 133 20.40 -10.95 10.61
N ASN A 134 21.53 -10.59 10.01
CA ASN A 134 21.66 -10.48 8.55
C ASN A 134 21.51 -11.81 7.79
N GLY A 135 21.63 -12.94 8.49
CA GLY A 135 21.50 -14.28 7.92
C GLY A 135 20.06 -14.70 7.67
N LYS A 136 19.09 -13.99 8.24
CA LYS A 136 17.65 -14.29 8.08
C LYS A 136 17.02 -13.42 7.02
N ASN A 137 16.02 -13.94 6.32
CA ASN A 137 15.15 -13.09 5.53
C ASN A 137 14.17 -12.31 6.41
N PHE A 138 13.48 -11.33 5.83
CA PHE A 138 12.53 -10.47 6.54
C PHE A 138 11.47 -11.29 7.30
N ASP A 139 10.77 -12.19 6.62
CA ASP A 139 9.69 -12.97 7.20
C ASP A 139 10.14 -13.89 8.35
N GLN A 140 11.32 -14.49 8.23
CA GLN A 140 11.94 -15.28 9.31
C GLN A 140 12.23 -14.41 10.53
N TYR A 141 12.83 -13.24 10.32
CA TYR A 141 13.15 -12.30 11.39
C TYR A 141 11.89 -11.83 12.12
N ILE A 142 10.81 -11.52 11.38
CA ILE A 142 9.53 -11.15 11.97
C ILE A 142 8.88 -12.33 12.70
N SER A 143 8.85 -13.52 12.11
CA SER A 143 8.27 -14.72 12.74
C SER A 143 8.93 -15.01 14.10
N GLU A 144 10.25 -14.97 14.16
CA GLU A 144 10.98 -15.19 15.42
C GLU A 144 10.73 -14.10 16.44
N ALA A 145 10.64 -12.84 16.00
CA ALA A 145 10.25 -11.76 16.87
C ALA A 145 8.87 -12.02 17.49
N LEU A 146 7.89 -12.46 16.71
CA LEU A 146 6.54 -12.74 17.21
C LEU A 146 6.45 -13.97 18.14
N GLU A 147 7.42 -14.89 18.06
CA GLU A 147 7.55 -16.02 19.01
C GLU A 147 8.24 -15.60 20.32
N CYS A 148 9.02 -14.52 20.30
CA CYS A 148 9.81 -14.09 21.43
C CYS A 148 8.97 -13.25 22.41
N LYS A 149 8.65 -13.82 23.58
CA LYS A 149 7.82 -13.16 24.61
C LYS A 149 8.46 -11.93 25.25
N ASN A 150 9.77 -11.75 25.13
CA ASN A 150 10.54 -10.61 25.62
C ASN A 150 11.64 -10.28 24.62
N SER A 151 12.19 -9.06 24.59
CA SER A 151 13.47 -8.87 23.91
C SER A 151 14.51 -9.78 24.57
N ASP A 152 15.35 -10.40 23.75
CA ASP A 152 16.38 -11.38 24.11
C ASP A 152 17.52 -10.81 24.98
N GLY A 153 17.30 -9.70 25.69
CA GLY A 153 18.33 -8.97 26.45
C GLY A 153 19.35 -8.24 25.57
N GLU A 154 19.50 -8.64 24.30
CA GLU A 154 20.44 -8.08 23.32
C GLU A 154 19.81 -6.99 22.43
N GLY A 155 18.54 -6.69 22.70
CA GLY A 155 17.75 -5.69 22.01
C GLY A 155 17.56 -6.01 20.53
N LYS A 156 17.44 -7.30 20.21
CA LYS A 156 17.28 -7.77 18.83
C LYS A 156 15.95 -7.32 18.24
N TYR A 157 14.86 -7.42 19.00
CA TYR A 157 13.51 -7.07 18.55
C TYR A 157 12.97 -5.77 19.17
N GLY A 158 13.88 -4.94 19.69
CA GLY A 158 13.63 -3.64 20.30
C GLY A 158 14.24 -3.53 21.71
N SER A 159 13.71 -2.68 22.59
CA SER A 159 14.39 -2.31 23.84
C SER A 159 14.25 -3.34 24.96
N ALA A 160 15.08 -3.23 26.00
CA ALA A 160 15.09 -4.17 27.13
C ALA A 160 13.69 -4.33 27.75
N GLY A 161 13.19 -5.57 27.75
CA GLY A 161 11.89 -5.94 28.35
C GLY A 161 10.67 -5.63 27.46
N THR A 162 10.86 -5.10 26.25
CA THR A 162 9.77 -4.86 25.29
C THR A 162 10.12 -5.48 23.95
N ASN A 163 9.14 -6.05 23.26
CA ASN A 163 9.30 -6.51 21.88
C ASN A 163 8.50 -5.58 20.95
N GLN A 164 9.18 -4.62 20.36
CA GLN A 164 8.60 -3.53 19.60
C GLN A 164 7.95 -4.05 18.32
N ILE A 165 8.49 -5.13 17.73
CA ILE A 165 7.91 -5.79 16.57
C ILE A 165 6.56 -6.43 16.94
N GLU A 166 6.52 -7.18 18.03
CA GLU A 166 5.29 -7.80 18.54
C GLU A 166 4.24 -6.74 18.91
N GLN A 167 4.61 -5.72 19.68
CA GLN A 167 3.71 -4.63 20.05
C GLN A 167 3.16 -3.88 18.83
N PHE A 168 4.00 -3.64 17.81
CA PHE A 168 3.58 -3.00 16.57
C PHE A 168 2.49 -3.81 15.85
N PHE A 169 2.76 -5.07 15.49
CA PHE A 169 1.78 -5.84 14.73
C PHE A 169 0.56 -6.24 15.57
N ARG A 170 0.74 -6.61 16.85
CA ARG A 170 -0.38 -6.92 17.75
C ARG A 170 -1.25 -5.70 18.00
N GLY A 171 -0.65 -4.53 18.21
CA GLY A 171 -1.34 -3.26 18.43
C GLY A 171 -2.20 -2.87 17.23
N ILE A 172 -1.62 -2.89 16.03
CA ILE A 172 -2.36 -2.58 14.79
C ILE A 172 -3.51 -3.57 14.59
N LEU A 173 -3.25 -4.88 14.74
CA LEU A 173 -4.28 -5.88 14.55
C LEU A 173 -5.42 -5.71 15.55
N ASN A 174 -5.09 -5.40 16.80
CA ASN A 174 -6.09 -5.10 17.83
C ASN A 174 -6.96 -3.91 17.43
N ASP A 175 -6.36 -2.80 17.03
CA ASP A 175 -7.10 -1.59 16.70
C ASP A 175 -7.98 -1.78 15.46
N MET A 176 -7.43 -2.32 14.37
CA MET A 176 -8.22 -2.59 13.16
C MET A 176 -9.35 -3.58 13.43
N SER A 177 -9.15 -4.57 14.29
CA SER A 177 -10.16 -5.61 14.56
C SER A 177 -11.41 -5.07 15.26
N THR A 178 -11.35 -3.86 15.84
CA THR A 178 -12.52 -3.19 16.43
C THR A 178 -13.44 -2.56 15.40
N GLU A 179 -12.97 -2.33 14.17
CA GLU A 179 -13.71 -1.62 13.13
C GLU A 179 -14.88 -2.45 12.57
N PRO A 180 -16.03 -1.85 12.21
CA PRO A 180 -17.26 -2.59 12.00
C PRO A 180 -17.30 -3.42 10.70
N ASN A 181 -16.46 -3.12 9.71
CA ASN A 181 -16.46 -3.78 8.40
C ASN A 181 -15.09 -3.68 7.72
N ASN A 182 -14.92 -4.44 6.63
CA ASN A 182 -13.64 -4.55 5.91
C ASN A 182 -13.10 -3.21 5.39
N ASP A 183 -13.95 -2.30 4.92
CA ASP A 183 -13.51 -0.98 4.45
C ASP A 183 -12.95 -0.15 5.61
N LYS A 184 -13.63 -0.15 6.77
CA LYS A 184 -13.13 0.53 7.97
C LYS A 184 -11.87 -0.11 8.56
N MET A 185 -11.79 -1.44 8.53
CA MET A 185 -10.57 -2.17 8.89
C MET A 185 -9.40 -1.79 7.97
N PHE A 186 -9.65 -1.65 6.67
CA PHE A 186 -8.65 -1.23 5.69
C PHE A 186 -8.18 0.20 5.93
N ASP A 187 -9.11 1.14 6.10
CA ASP A 187 -8.79 2.54 6.38
C ASP A 187 -7.94 2.63 7.66
N ARG A 188 -8.35 1.92 8.72
CA ARG A 188 -7.61 1.87 9.98
C ARG A 188 -6.21 1.28 9.81
N LEU A 189 -6.08 0.12 9.18
CA LEU A 189 -4.78 -0.51 8.92
C LEU A 189 -3.87 0.43 8.12
N LYS A 190 -4.40 1.07 7.07
CA LYS A 190 -3.62 1.99 6.25
C LYS A 190 -3.13 3.20 7.03
N ASP A 191 -4.00 3.79 7.87
CA ASP A 191 -3.65 4.93 8.71
C ASP A 191 -2.53 4.56 9.70
N GLU A 192 -2.70 3.46 10.44
CA GLU A 192 -1.71 2.96 11.41
C GLU A 192 -0.32 2.72 10.79
N LEU A 193 -0.28 2.29 9.52
CA LEU A 193 0.95 2.10 8.76
C LEU A 193 1.57 3.42 8.26
N LEU A 194 0.74 4.41 7.90
CA LEU A 194 1.16 5.69 7.31
C LEU A 194 1.65 6.74 8.32
N CYS A 195 1.50 6.51 9.62
CA CYS A 195 1.88 7.49 10.64
C CYS A 195 1.10 8.80 10.53
N THR A 196 -0.22 8.72 10.33
CA THR A 196 -1.06 9.93 10.33
C THR A 196 -1.24 10.44 11.77
N ASP A 197 -1.45 11.75 11.95
CA ASP A 197 -1.60 12.39 13.28
C ASP A 197 -2.65 11.74 14.20
N ASN A 198 -3.57 10.94 13.64
CA ASN A 198 -4.63 10.24 14.37
C ASN A 198 -4.31 8.76 14.71
N SER A 199 -3.21 8.20 14.21
CA SER A 199 -2.93 6.75 14.24
C SER A 199 -1.47 6.38 14.51
N SER A 200 -0.55 7.34 14.64
CA SER A 200 0.90 7.07 14.68
C SER A 200 1.44 6.29 15.90
N LYS A 201 0.61 5.86 16.85
CA LYS A 201 1.07 5.29 18.12
C LYS A 201 1.93 4.04 17.93
N HIS A 202 1.53 3.14 17.03
CA HIS A 202 2.25 1.88 16.86
C HIS A 202 3.55 2.08 16.07
N LEU A 203 3.54 2.87 14.99
CA LEU A 203 4.75 3.15 14.22
C LEU A 203 5.77 3.99 15.02
N ASP A 204 5.31 4.99 15.77
CA ASP A 204 6.17 5.77 16.66
C ASP A 204 6.77 4.86 17.74
N GLY A 205 5.95 3.95 18.30
CA GLY A 205 6.40 2.94 19.24
C GLY A 205 7.48 2.02 18.66
N LEU A 206 7.33 1.60 17.42
CA LEU A 206 8.31 0.76 16.70
C LEU A 206 9.63 1.51 16.45
N THR A 207 9.55 2.77 16.02
CA THR A 207 10.71 3.51 15.50
C THR A 207 11.46 4.32 16.56
N SER A 208 10.76 4.79 17.60
CA SER A 208 11.35 5.68 18.63
C SER A 208 11.89 4.93 19.85
N ASN A 209 11.36 3.74 20.15
CA ASN A 209 11.63 3.04 21.39
C ASN A 209 12.54 1.81 21.23
N TRP A 210 13.42 1.79 20.22
CA TRP A 210 14.25 0.63 19.89
C TRP A 210 15.48 0.47 20.79
#